data_AF-A0A7C7MLK9-F1
#
_entry.id   AF-A0A7C7MLK9-F1
#
_cell.length_a   1.000
_cell.length_b   1.000
_cell.length_c   1.000
_cell.angle_alpha   90.00
_cell.angle_beta   90.00
_cell.angle_gamma   90.00
#
_symmetry.space_group_name_H-M   'P 1'
#
loop_
_entity.id
_entity.type
_entity.pdbx_description
1 polymer ?
#
loop_
_entity_poly.entity_id
_entity_poly.type
_entity_poly.pdbx_seq_one_letter_code
_entity_poly.pdbx_strand_id
1 'polypeptide(L)'
;MAKKKNTDKKLAKKLLHKYRLVVLNEDTFEEKFAFKLTRLNVFVTVGVSMLVLIILTTLLIAFTPLREYIPGYSSAKLNQQATQLALKTDSLQQVIHKQNQYFKSISNVLSGKVSVENFNKDSVLSTNENIAEVTLNPSKEDSLLREQVEQEDKYNVIDAAVDRTDFKLFPPVKGQISEAYNAEENHFAVDIVTSKNSPVKATAEGTVVFSEWTAETGYVIIIEHRYGLISVYKHNSSLAKEQGELVKKGEVIGMVGSTGELSTGPHLHFELWSNGRPVNPTDFLEFE
;
A
#
# COMPACT_ATOMS: atom_id res chain seq x y z
N MET A 1 -37.75 62.66 -16.35
CA MET A 1 -36.91 61.57 -16.94
C MET A 1 -36.09 61.98 -18.20
N ALA A 2 -35.98 63.26 -18.60
CA ALA A 2 -35.40 63.61 -19.92
C ALA A 2 -33.89 63.97 -19.98
N LYS A 3 -33.19 64.19 -18.85
CA LYS A 3 -31.78 64.64 -18.86
C LYS A 3 -30.74 63.53 -19.11
N LYS A 4 -31.09 62.26 -18.90
CA LYS A 4 -30.15 61.12 -18.95
C LYS A 4 -29.76 60.70 -20.38
N LYS A 5 -30.63 60.95 -21.37
CA LYS A 5 -30.46 60.45 -22.75
C LYS A 5 -29.40 61.21 -23.59
N ASN A 6 -29.00 62.41 -23.18
CA ASN A 6 -28.10 63.28 -23.95
C ASN A 6 -26.61 63.13 -23.53
N THR A 7 -26.35 62.69 -22.30
CA THR A 7 -25.00 62.39 -21.79
C THR A 7 -24.40 61.15 -22.44
N ASP A 8 -25.21 60.11 -22.66
CA ASP A 8 -24.75 58.83 -23.24
C ASP A 8 -24.28 59.00 -24.70
N LYS A 9 -24.96 59.85 -25.48
CA LYS A 9 -24.58 60.16 -26.87
C LYS A 9 -23.27 60.95 -26.96
N LYS A 10 -22.98 61.85 -26.01
CA LYS A 10 -21.70 62.59 -25.95
C LYS A 10 -20.54 61.68 -25.55
N LEU A 11 -20.75 60.77 -24.60
CA LEU A 11 -19.75 59.78 -24.17
C LEU A 11 -19.40 58.79 -25.27
N ALA A 12 -20.41 58.23 -25.96
CA ALA A 12 -20.20 57.31 -27.08
C ALA A 12 -19.38 57.95 -28.22
N LYS A 13 -19.68 59.22 -28.55
CA LYS A 13 -18.91 59.97 -29.56
C LYS A 13 -17.46 60.19 -29.15
N LYS A 14 -17.20 60.44 -27.84
CA LYS A 14 -15.86 60.62 -27.29
C LYS A 14 -14.99 59.36 -27.38
N LEU A 15 -15.59 58.19 -27.21
CA LEU A 15 -14.91 56.89 -27.25
C LEU A 15 -14.55 56.42 -28.67
N LEU A 16 -15.29 56.87 -29.68
CA LEU A 16 -15.11 56.52 -31.09
C LEU A 16 -14.20 57.48 -31.88
N HIS A 17 -13.72 58.57 -31.27
CA HIS A 17 -12.74 59.44 -31.92
C HIS A 17 -11.44 58.69 -32.22
N LYS A 18 -10.98 58.81 -33.46
CA LYS A 18 -9.77 58.17 -33.97
C LYS A 18 -8.56 59.04 -33.64
N TYR A 19 -7.59 58.48 -32.94
CA TYR A 19 -6.27 59.05 -32.67
C TYR A 19 -5.24 58.30 -33.53
N ARG A 20 -4.19 58.96 -33.99
CA ARG A 20 -3.07 58.32 -34.70
C ARG A 20 -1.86 58.34 -33.77
N LEU A 21 -1.39 57.16 -33.39
CA LEU A 21 -0.10 57.00 -32.70
C LEU A 21 0.95 56.71 -33.77
N VAL A 22 2.03 57.47 -33.78
CA VAL A 22 3.14 57.29 -34.74
C VAL A 22 4.44 57.19 -33.95
N VAL A 23 5.27 56.22 -34.31
CA VAL A 23 6.64 56.09 -33.81
C VAL A 23 7.56 56.58 -34.94
N LEU A 24 8.27 57.66 -34.64
CA LEU A 24 9.19 58.34 -35.55
C LEU A 24 10.62 58.04 -35.12
N ASN A 25 11.54 57.96 -36.08
CA ASN A 25 12.97 58.01 -35.78
C ASN A 25 13.34 59.45 -35.38
N GLU A 26 14.13 59.63 -34.32
CA GLU A 26 14.47 60.95 -33.80
C GLU A 26 15.42 61.72 -34.74
N ASP A 27 16.38 61.02 -35.37
CA ASP A 27 17.38 61.66 -36.23
C ASP A 27 16.89 61.91 -37.66
N THR A 28 16.08 60.98 -38.20
CA THR A 28 15.63 61.05 -39.61
C THR A 28 14.17 61.51 -39.77
N PHE A 29 13.42 61.61 -38.66
CA PHE A 29 11.97 61.89 -38.66
C PHE A 29 11.14 60.94 -39.52
N GLU A 30 11.68 59.80 -39.94
CA GLU A 30 10.94 58.81 -40.72
C GLU A 30 9.92 58.07 -39.84
N GLU A 31 8.69 57.96 -40.34
CA GLU A 31 7.63 57.17 -39.70
C GLU A 31 7.95 55.67 -39.82
N LYS A 32 8.50 55.07 -38.75
CA LYS A 32 8.72 53.62 -38.73
C LYS A 32 7.41 52.84 -38.55
N PHE A 33 6.44 53.42 -37.86
CA PHE A 33 5.20 52.72 -37.50
C PHE A 33 4.06 53.67 -37.16
N ALA A 34 2.85 53.44 -37.68
CA ALA A 34 1.69 54.27 -37.40
C ALA A 34 0.40 53.44 -37.23
N PHE A 35 -0.34 53.66 -36.16
CA PHE A 35 -1.64 53.02 -35.91
C PHE A 35 -2.74 54.04 -35.63
N LYS A 36 -3.94 53.75 -36.14
CA LYS A 36 -5.17 54.48 -35.82
C LYS A 36 -5.91 53.77 -34.69
N LEU A 37 -6.00 54.41 -33.53
CA LEU A 37 -6.56 53.87 -32.29
C LEU A 37 -7.79 54.67 -31.87
N THR A 38 -8.84 53.99 -31.43
CA THR A 38 -9.95 54.62 -30.70
C THR A 38 -9.78 54.32 -29.21
N ARG A 39 -10.30 55.19 -28.34
CA ARG A 39 -10.24 54.93 -26.88
C ARG A 39 -10.94 53.62 -26.53
N LEU A 40 -11.99 53.27 -27.28
CA LEU A 40 -12.69 52.00 -27.14
C LEU A 40 -11.80 50.80 -27.53
N ASN A 41 -11.12 50.84 -28.68
CA ASN A 41 -10.27 49.73 -29.11
C ASN A 41 -9.12 49.50 -28.14
N VAL A 42 -8.48 50.57 -27.64
CA VAL A 42 -7.40 50.46 -26.63
C VAL A 42 -7.91 49.78 -25.36
N PHE A 43 -9.09 50.18 -24.86
CA PHE A 43 -9.68 49.57 -23.68
C PHE A 43 -9.99 48.08 -23.88
N VAL A 44 -10.56 47.73 -25.05
CA VAL A 44 -10.86 46.34 -25.40
C VAL A 44 -9.60 45.51 -25.55
N THR A 45 -8.56 45.99 -26.24
CA THR A 45 -7.31 45.24 -26.42
C THR A 45 -6.57 45.02 -25.11
N VAL A 46 -6.53 46.03 -24.23
CA VAL A 46 -5.94 45.89 -22.88
C VAL A 46 -6.76 44.90 -22.04
N GLY A 47 -8.09 44.99 -22.06
CA GLY A 47 -8.96 44.07 -21.34
C GLY A 47 -8.81 42.62 -21.80
N VAL A 48 -8.79 42.38 -23.12
CA VAL A 48 -8.56 41.05 -23.70
C VAL A 48 -7.18 40.52 -23.35
N SER A 49 -6.14 41.36 -23.46
CA SER A 49 -4.77 40.96 -23.09
C SER A 49 -4.66 40.56 -21.62
N MET A 50 -5.32 41.30 -20.72
CA MET A 50 -5.36 40.97 -19.29
C MET A 50 -6.08 39.64 -19.04
N LEU A 51 -7.21 39.41 -19.72
CA LEU A 51 -7.97 38.16 -19.60
C LEU A 51 -7.18 36.96 -20.12
N VAL A 52 -6.46 37.13 -21.24
CA VAL A 52 -5.54 36.11 -21.78
C VAL A 52 -4.41 35.79 -20.80
N LEU A 53 -3.81 36.80 -20.16
CA LEU A 53 -2.77 36.58 -19.14
C LEU A 53 -3.31 35.83 -17.92
N ILE A 54 -4.52 36.14 -17.47
CA ILE A 54 -5.17 35.41 -16.36
C ILE A 54 -5.40 33.95 -16.77
N ILE A 55 -5.95 33.70 -17.96
CA ILE A 55 -6.15 32.33 -18.44
C ILE A 55 -4.82 31.58 -18.54
N LEU A 56 -3.79 32.18 -19.15
CA LEU A 56 -2.48 31.56 -19.30
C LEU A 56 -1.85 31.21 -17.96
N THR A 57 -1.91 32.13 -16.98
CA THR A 57 -1.37 31.89 -15.63
C THR A 57 -2.15 30.81 -14.89
N THR A 58 -3.49 30.78 -15.00
CA THR A 58 -4.29 29.70 -14.42
C THR A 58 -4.01 28.35 -15.06
N LEU A 59 -3.80 28.27 -16.38
CA LEU A 59 -3.42 27.04 -17.07
C LEU A 59 -2.03 26.57 -16.64
N LEU A 60 -1.08 27.50 -16.52
CA LEU A 60 0.28 27.18 -16.08
C LEU A 60 0.25 26.59 -14.67
N ILE A 61 -0.48 27.19 -13.72
CA ILE A 61 -0.67 26.62 -12.38
C ILE A 61 -1.41 25.27 -12.47
N ALA A 62 -2.48 25.22 -13.26
CA ALA A 62 -3.31 24.06 -13.62
C ALA A 62 -2.53 22.75 -13.87
N PHE A 63 -1.64 22.85 -14.85
CA PHE A 63 -1.00 21.73 -15.54
C PHE A 63 0.47 21.54 -15.18
N THR A 64 1.02 22.36 -14.28
CA THR A 64 2.40 22.19 -13.80
C THR A 64 2.44 21.90 -12.29
N PRO A 65 3.58 21.43 -11.75
CA PRO A 65 3.73 21.20 -10.31
C PRO A 65 3.60 22.46 -9.44
N LEU A 66 3.48 23.66 -10.03
CA LEU A 66 3.27 24.90 -9.30
C LEU A 66 2.00 24.90 -8.43
N ARG A 67 0.97 24.12 -8.80
CA ARG A 67 -0.23 23.97 -7.96
C ARG A 67 0.06 23.37 -6.58
N GLU A 68 1.11 22.55 -6.44
CA GLU A 68 1.43 21.85 -5.18
C GLU A 68 2.05 22.80 -4.14
N TYR A 69 2.53 23.97 -4.56
CA TYR A 69 3.05 25.01 -3.66
C TYR A 69 1.96 25.92 -3.07
N ILE A 70 0.71 25.79 -3.55
CA ILE A 70 -0.43 26.56 -3.03
C ILE A 70 -1.08 25.76 -1.89
N PRO A 71 -1.10 26.28 -0.65
CA PRO A 71 -1.71 25.58 0.48
C PRO A 71 -3.18 25.28 0.20
N GLY A 72 -3.58 24.02 0.33
CA GLY A 72 -4.95 23.53 0.09
C GLY A 72 -5.10 22.54 -1.07
N TYR A 73 -4.11 22.40 -1.97
CA TYR A 73 -4.11 21.41 -3.05
C TYR A 73 -3.14 20.26 -2.75
N SER A 74 -3.47 19.39 -1.79
CA SER A 74 -2.66 18.20 -1.54
C SER A 74 -2.94 17.14 -2.61
N SER A 75 -1.94 16.75 -3.40
CA SER A 75 -2.07 15.57 -4.26
C SER A 75 -2.16 14.30 -3.39
N ALA A 76 -2.98 13.33 -3.78
CA ALA A 76 -3.14 12.07 -3.03
C ALA A 76 -1.80 11.36 -2.80
N LYS A 77 -0.88 11.46 -3.77
CA LYS A 77 0.48 10.95 -3.69
C LYS A 77 1.30 11.63 -2.59
N LEU A 78 1.21 12.96 -2.47
CA LEU A 78 1.91 13.72 -1.43
C LEU A 78 1.41 13.33 -0.04
N ASN A 79 0.11 13.17 0.13
CA ASN A 79 -0.48 12.69 1.40
C ASN A 79 -0.03 11.27 1.74
N GLN A 80 -0.03 10.36 0.77
CA GLN A 80 0.45 8.99 0.97
C GLN A 80 1.92 8.97 1.40
N GLN A 81 2.77 9.77 0.74
CA GLN A 81 4.18 9.91 1.10
C GLN A 81 4.37 10.52 2.49
N ALA A 82 3.59 11.55 2.83
CA ALA A 82 3.61 12.15 4.15
C ALA A 82 3.24 11.13 5.25
N THR A 83 2.20 10.33 5.03
CA THR A 83 1.79 9.26 5.95
C THR A 83 2.87 8.19 6.10
N GLN A 84 3.46 7.71 5.00
CA GLN A 84 4.54 6.73 5.05
C GLN A 84 5.77 7.26 5.81
N LEU A 85 6.11 8.54 5.58
CA LEU A 85 7.23 9.17 6.26
C LEU A 85 6.95 9.36 7.76
N ALA A 86 5.72 9.70 8.13
CA ALA A 86 5.29 9.79 9.52
C ALA A 86 5.42 8.43 10.23
N LEU A 87 4.90 7.35 9.63
CA LEU A 87 5.02 5.99 10.17
C LEU A 87 6.48 5.54 10.33
N LYS A 88 7.31 5.82 9.32
CA LYS A 88 8.75 5.48 9.37
C LYS A 88 9.47 6.26 10.48
N THR A 89 9.10 7.52 10.67
CA THR A 89 9.67 8.38 11.72
C THR A 89 9.30 7.86 13.11
N ASP A 90 8.04 7.48 13.32
CA ASP A 90 7.59 6.87 14.59
C ASP A 90 8.35 5.58 14.90
N SER A 91 8.46 4.69 13.91
CA SER A 91 9.23 3.44 14.05
C SER A 91 10.69 3.70 14.45
N LEU A 92 11.36 4.65 13.79
CA LEU A 92 12.73 5.04 14.13
C LEU A 92 12.83 5.62 15.54
N GLN A 93 11.85 6.42 15.97
CA GLN A 93 11.81 6.98 17.32
C GLN A 93 11.70 5.89 18.39
N GLN A 94 10.91 4.84 18.15
CA GLN A 94 10.81 3.71 19.07
C GLN A 94 12.13 2.94 19.18
N VAL A 95 12.81 2.70 18.06
CA VAL A 95 14.13 2.04 18.05
C VAL A 95 15.15 2.84 18.85
N ILE A 96 15.20 4.17 18.63
CA ILE A 96 16.07 5.07 19.39
C ILE A 96 15.74 5.02 20.89
N HIS A 97 14.46 4.99 21.25
CA HIS A 97 14.05 4.89 22.65
C HIS A 97 14.55 3.60 23.31
N LYS A 98 14.36 2.45 22.65
CA LYS A 98 14.87 1.15 23.12
C LYS A 98 16.39 1.14 23.24
N GLN A 99 17.08 1.70 22.26
CA GLN A 99 18.54 1.78 22.27
C GLN A 99 19.06 2.66 23.43
N ASN A 100 18.40 3.78 23.71
CA ASN A 100 18.75 4.63 24.85
C ASN A 100 18.53 3.92 26.19
N GLN A 101 17.45 3.14 26.32
CA GLN A 101 17.22 2.32 27.51
C GLN A 101 18.32 1.26 27.69
N TYR A 102 18.74 0.61 26.60
CA TYR A 102 19.85 -0.35 26.61
C TYR A 102 21.19 0.30 27.00
N PHE A 103 21.53 1.47 26.46
CA PHE A 103 22.74 2.18 26.87
C PHE A 103 22.68 2.62 28.33
N LYS A 104 21.49 2.99 28.83
CA LYS A 104 21.30 3.33 30.24
C LYS A 104 21.54 2.12 31.15
N SER A 105 21.06 0.93 30.76
CA SER A 105 21.31 -0.29 31.55
C SER A 105 22.80 -0.64 31.58
N ILE A 106 23.51 -0.55 30.44
CA ILE A 106 24.97 -0.73 30.40
C ILE A 106 25.68 0.29 31.29
N SER A 107 25.33 1.58 31.19
CA SER A 107 25.93 2.64 31.99
C SER A 107 25.71 2.41 33.50
N ASN A 108 24.53 1.94 33.90
CA ASN A 108 24.25 1.60 35.29
C ASN A 108 25.12 0.44 35.79
N VAL A 109 25.32 -0.60 34.97
CA VAL A 109 26.22 -1.73 35.29
C VAL A 109 27.67 -1.25 35.42
N LEU A 110 28.16 -0.47 34.46
CA LEU A 110 29.54 0.04 34.45
C LEU A 110 29.81 1.01 35.61
N SER A 111 28.82 1.78 36.03
CA SER A 111 28.93 2.71 37.16
C SER A 111 28.74 2.04 38.53
N GLY A 112 28.58 0.71 38.57
CA GLY A 112 28.46 -0.06 39.81
C GLY A 112 27.16 0.22 40.58
N LYS A 113 26.15 0.81 39.92
CA LYS A 113 24.84 1.13 40.52
C LYS A 113 23.87 -0.04 40.51
N VAL A 114 24.34 -1.25 40.21
CA VAL A 114 23.52 -2.45 40.16
C VAL A 114 23.89 -3.32 41.37
N SER A 115 22.99 -3.36 42.36
CA SER A 115 22.96 -4.42 43.35
C SER A 115 22.76 -5.74 42.60
N VAL A 116 23.63 -6.72 42.89
CA VAL A 116 23.48 -8.09 42.40
C VAL A 116 22.30 -8.72 43.15
N GLU A 117 21.08 -8.28 42.84
CA GLU A 117 19.91 -9.09 43.13
C GLU A 117 20.01 -10.30 42.20
N ASN A 118 20.02 -11.48 42.82
CA ASN A 118 20.17 -12.76 42.15
C ASN A 118 19.26 -12.81 40.93
N PHE A 119 19.86 -12.82 39.74
CA PHE A 119 19.17 -13.15 38.50
C PHE A 119 18.70 -14.60 38.60
N ASN A 120 17.52 -14.81 39.19
CA ASN A 120 16.81 -16.06 39.09
C ASN A 120 16.26 -16.14 37.66
N LYS A 121 16.69 -17.16 36.92
CA LYS A 121 16.24 -17.42 35.54
C LYS A 121 14.71 -17.61 35.48
N ASP A 122 14.09 -17.95 36.61
CA ASP A 122 12.64 -18.05 36.77
C ASP A 122 11.93 -16.69 36.95
N SER A 123 12.63 -15.60 37.26
CA SER A 123 12.01 -14.25 37.34
C SER A 123 11.62 -13.70 35.98
N VAL A 124 12.21 -14.20 34.89
CA VAL A 124 11.77 -13.88 33.51
C VAL A 124 10.46 -14.59 33.17
N LEU A 125 10.12 -15.69 33.86
CA LEU A 125 8.87 -16.44 33.69
C LEU A 125 7.81 -16.10 34.76
N SER A 126 8.21 -15.52 35.89
CA SER A 126 7.31 -15.20 37.02
C SER A 126 7.02 -13.71 37.18
N THR A 127 7.50 -12.86 36.28
CA THR A 127 6.89 -11.53 36.07
C THR A 127 5.67 -11.66 35.16
N ASN A 128 4.75 -12.56 35.53
CA ASN A 128 3.35 -12.16 35.51
C ASN A 128 3.24 -11.05 36.55
N GLU A 129 3.63 -9.82 36.17
CA GLU A 129 2.88 -8.72 36.73
C GLU A 129 1.43 -9.11 36.47
N ASN A 130 0.69 -9.30 37.55
CA ASN A 130 -0.70 -8.98 37.50
C ASN A 130 -0.73 -7.53 37.01
N ILE A 131 -0.71 -7.34 35.68
CA ILE A 131 -1.45 -6.29 35.04
C ILE A 131 -2.82 -6.55 35.60
N ALA A 132 -3.14 -5.91 36.72
CA ALA A 132 -4.48 -5.86 37.24
C ALA A 132 -5.29 -5.59 36.00
N GLU A 133 -6.12 -6.55 35.62
CA GLU A 133 -6.88 -6.53 34.38
C GLU A 133 -7.63 -5.20 34.41
N VAL A 134 -7.02 -4.18 33.81
CA VAL A 134 -7.55 -2.83 33.90
C VAL A 134 -8.77 -2.98 33.05
N THR A 135 -9.92 -3.03 33.71
CA THR A 135 -11.19 -3.03 33.03
C THR A 135 -11.28 -1.66 32.38
N LEU A 136 -10.74 -1.57 31.17
CA LEU A 136 -10.76 -0.39 30.34
C LEU A 136 -12.21 -0.22 29.92
N ASN A 137 -12.98 0.45 30.77
CA ASN A 137 -14.31 0.87 30.41
C ASN A 137 -14.15 1.95 29.32
N PRO A 138 -14.74 1.77 28.12
CA PRO A 138 -14.71 2.77 27.07
C PRO A 138 -15.16 4.12 27.63
N SER A 139 -14.42 5.19 27.30
CA SER A 139 -14.92 6.53 27.56
C SER A 139 -16.15 6.78 26.69
N LYS A 140 -16.96 7.78 27.05
CA LYS A 140 -18.15 8.12 26.28
C LYS A 140 -17.80 8.48 24.82
N GLU A 141 -16.65 9.11 24.64
CA GLU A 141 -16.09 9.49 23.35
C GLU A 141 -15.63 8.27 22.55
N ASP A 142 -14.98 7.28 23.19
CA ASP A 142 -14.60 6.01 22.55
C ASP A 142 -15.82 5.23 22.08
N SER A 143 -16.88 5.18 22.90
CA SER A 143 -18.12 4.50 22.53
C SER A 143 -18.83 5.17 21.35
N LEU A 144 -18.85 6.50 21.29
CA LEU A 144 -19.42 7.26 20.16
C LEU A 144 -18.61 7.07 18.88
N LEU A 145 -17.27 7.03 18.99
CA LEU A 145 -16.40 6.76 17.86
C LEU A 145 -16.62 5.35 17.31
N ARG A 146 -16.73 4.34 18.19
CA ARG A 146 -17.06 2.96 17.79
C ARG A 146 -18.40 2.88 17.08
N GLU A 147 -19.42 3.55 17.60
CA GLU A 147 -20.74 3.59 16.96
C GLU A 147 -20.68 4.24 15.57
N GLN A 148 -19.90 5.31 15.40
CA GLN A 148 -19.70 5.94 14.10
C GLN A 148 -18.96 5.01 13.13
N VAL A 149 -17.88 4.36 13.57
CA VAL A 149 -17.11 3.41 12.75
C VAL A 149 -17.97 2.22 12.35
N GLU A 150 -18.75 1.66 13.27
CA GLU A 150 -19.69 0.56 12.97
C GLU A 150 -20.79 0.99 11.98
N GLN A 151 -21.27 2.22 12.05
CA GLN A 151 -22.21 2.76 11.06
C GLN A 151 -21.56 2.95 9.70
N GLU A 152 -20.31 3.41 9.63
CA GLU A 152 -19.54 3.51 8.38
C GLU A 152 -19.28 2.12 7.77
N ASP A 153 -18.90 1.13 8.60
CA ASP A 153 -18.67 -0.25 8.19
C ASP A 153 -19.96 -0.99 7.78
N LYS A 154 -21.12 -0.63 8.35
CA LYS A 154 -22.42 -1.21 7.98
C LYS A 154 -22.78 -0.99 6.51
N TYR A 155 -22.25 0.07 5.89
CA TYR A 155 -22.42 0.36 4.47
C TYR A 155 -21.22 -0.09 3.62
N ASN A 156 -20.19 -0.66 4.24
CA ASN A 156 -19.03 -1.22 3.58
C ASN A 156 -19.39 -2.64 3.08
N VAL A 157 -19.94 -2.68 1.87
CA VAL A 157 -20.51 -3.89 1.22
C VAL A 157 -19.45 -4.97 0.89
N ILE A 158 -18.18 -4.74 1.24
CA ILE A 158 -17.04 -5.55 0.79
C ILE A 158 -16.61 -6.61 1.81
N ASP A 159 -16.71 -6.35 3.12
CA ASP A 159 -16.12 -7.23 4.14
C ASP A 159 -17.12 -7.98 5.04
N ALA A 160 -18.33 -7.47 5.25
CA ALA A 160 -19.26 -8.07 6.23
C ALA A 160 -20.16 -9.19 5.67
N ALA A 161 -20.12 -9.45 4.35
CA ALA A 161 -21.05 -10.37 3.69
C ALA A 161 -20.40 -11.34 2.70
N VAL A 162 -19.07 -11.58 2.79
CA VAL A 162 -18.54 -12.85 2.29
C VAL A 162 -18.74 -13.86 3.41
N ASP A 163 -19.97 -14.37 3.41
CA ASP A 163 -20.38 -15.61 4.02
C ASP A 163 -19.18 -16.56 4.17
N ARG A 164 -19.00 -17.14 5.37
CA ARG A 164 -18.07 -18.25 5.62
C ARG A 164 -18.55 -19.52 4.90
N THR A 165 -19.06 -19.37 3.68
CA THR A 165 -19.48 -20.42 2.79
C THR A 165 -18.25 -21.19 2.37
N ASP A 166 -18.08 -22.33 3.02
CA ASP A 166 -17.43 -23.51 2.47
C ASP A 166 -16.10 -23.21 1.76
N PHE A 167 -15.12 -22.69 2.53
CA PHE A 167 -13.72 -22.58 2.09
C PHE A 167 -13.12 -23.99 2.00
N LYS A 168 -13.61 -24.77 1.04
CA LYS A 168 -13.21 -26.15 0.81
C LYS A 168 -11.90 -26.18 0.06
N LEU A 169 -10.87 -26.64 0.74
CA LEU A 169 -9.55 -26.85 0.17
C LEU A 169 -9.58 -28.02 -0.83
N PHE A 170 -8.71 -27.95 -1.83
CA PHE A 170 -8.51 -28.99 -2.82
C PHE A 170 -7.19 -29.72 -2.51
N PRO A 171 -7.14 -31.06 -2.46
CA PRO A 171 -5.91 -31.77 -2.18
C PRO A 171 -4.89 -31.55 -3.32
N PRO A 172 -3.68 -31.07 -3.01
CA PRO A 172 -2.72 -30.64 -4.03
C PRO A 172 -2.20 -31.79 -4.89
N VAL A 173 -2.14 -33.00 -4.32
CA VAL A 173 -1.83 -34.27 -4.98
C VAL A 173 -2.66 -35.38 -4.34
N LYS A 174 -2.76 -36.52 -5.03
CA LYS A 174 -3.29 -37.77 -4.45
C LYS A 174 -2.13 -38.71 -4.19
N GLY A 175 -2.01 -39.22 -2.98
CA GLY A 175 -0.88 -40.05 -2.57
C GLY A 175 -0.92 -40.40 -1.09
N GLN A 176 0.01 -41.26 -0.68
CA GLN A 176 0.13 -41.68 0.72
C GLN A 176 1.04 -40.71 1.48
N ILE A 177 0.69 -40.43 2.73
CA ILE A 177 1.51 -39.60 3.61
C ILE A 177 2.69 -40.45 4.10
N SER A 178 3.92 -40.06 3.76
CA SER A 178 5.13 -40.68 4.29
C SER A 178 5.55 -40.10 5.63
N GLU A 179 5.43 -38.78 5.78
CA GLU A 179 5.77 -38.07 6.99
C GLU A 179 4.66 -37.08 7.32
N ALA A 180 4.11 -37.20 8.54
CA ALA A 180 3.02 -36.38 9.00
C ALA A 180 3.53 -35.08 9.64
N TYR A 181 2.64 -34.09 9.75
CA TYR A 181 2.90 -32.87 10.48
C TYR A 181 3.25 -33.18 11.95
N ASN A 182 4.40 -32.69 12.39
CA ASN A 182 4.85 -32.81 13.77
C ASN A 182 5.48 -31.51 14.26
N ALA A 183 4.73 -30.74 15.06
CA ALA A 183 5.22 -29.50 15.63
C ALA A 183 6.34 -29.69 16.68
N GLU A 184 6.41 -30.85 17.35
CA GLU A 184 7.45 -31.14 18.36
C GLU A 184 8.82 -31.40 17.70
N GLU A 185 8.81 -32.04 16.53
CA GLU A 185 10.01 -32.34 15.73
C GLU A 185 10.35 -31.20 14.75
N ASN A 186 9.60 -30.09 14.77
CA ASN A 186 9.69 -28.97 13.84
C ASN A 186 9.42 -29.34 12.37
N HIS A 187 8.66 -30.42 12.14
CA HIS A 187 8.17 -30.79 10.81
C HIS A 187 6.80 -30.14 10.56
N PHE A 188 6.81 -28.91 10.02
CA PHE A 188 5.60 -28.10 9.79
C PHE A 188 4.88 -28.40 8.46
N ALA A 189 5.03 -29.62 7.96
CA ALA A 189 4.57 -30.03 6.64
C ALA A 189 3.95 -31.41 6.66
N VAL A 190 3.37 -31.81 5.53
CA VAL A 190 2.99 -33.20 5.26
C VAL A 190 3.68 -33.60 3.98
N ASP A 191 4.41 -34.71 4.04
CA ASP A 191 5.09 -35.28 2.89
C ASP A 191 4.22 -36.34 2.25
N ILE A 192 3.89 -36.12 0.98
CA ILE A 192 2.95 -36.96 0.24
C ILE A 192 3.71 -37.66 -0.89
N VAL A 193 3.87 -38.97 -0.76
CA VAL A 193 4.50 -39.82 -1.76
C VAL A 193 3.52 -40.05 -2.90
N THR A 194 3.97 -39.75 -4.11
CA THR A 194 3.24 -40.01 -5.35
C THR A 194 4.21 -40.23 -6.50
N SER A 195 3.68 -40.58 -7.67
CA SER A 195 4.50 -40.77 -8.87
C SER A 195 5.22 -39.48 -9.26
N LYS A 196 6.49 -39.63 -9.66
CA LYS A 196 7.26 -38.52 -10.24
C LYS A 196 6.49 -37.92 -11.43
N ASN A 197 6.51 -36.59 -11.54
CA ASN A 197 5.78 -35.80 -12.53
C ASN A 197 4.25 -35.88 -12.43
N SER A 198 3.70 -36.34 -11.31
CA SER A 198 2.28 -36.11 -11.02
C SER A 198 2.00 -34.60 -10.94
N PRO A 199 0.83 -34.14 -11.43
CA PRO A 199 0.48 -32.72 -11.40
C PRO A 199 0.25 -32.25 -9.96
N VAL A 200 0.95 -31.20 -9.55
CA VAL A 200 0.73 -30.48 -8.29
C VAL A 200 -0.29 -29.39 -8.55
N LYS A 201 -1.33 -29.33 -7.73
CA LYS A 201 -2.47 -28.43 -7.89
C LYS A 201 -2.57 -27.43 -6.75
N ALA A 202 -3.05 -26.22 -7.07
CA ALA A 202 -3.32 -25.20 -6.07
C ALA A 202 -4.44 -25.63 -5.13
N THR A 203 -4.17 -25.57 -3.83
CA THR A 203 -5.09 -25.97 -2.77
C THR A 203 -6.33 -25.07 -2.69
N ALA A 204 -6.15 -23.79 -2.99
CA ALA A 204 -7.23 -22.80 -3.09
C ALA A 204 -6.89 -21.76 -4.16
N GLU A 205 -7.86 -20.90 -4.49
CA GLU A 205 -7.58 -19.75 -5.35
C GLU A 205 -6.70 -18.73 -4.61
N GLY A 206 -5.81 -18.04 -5.34
CA GLY A 206 -4.87 -17.12 -4.72
C GLY A 206 -3.90 -16.49 -5.70
N THR A 207 -2.90 -15.83 -5.15
CA THR A 207 -1.81 -15.17 -5.89
C THR A 207 -0.49 -15.85 -5.56
N VAL A 208 0.31 -16.16 -6.57
CA VAL A 208 1.65 -16.71 -6.39
C VAL A 208 2.56 -15.62 -5.84
N VAL A 209 3.06 -15.81 -4.62
CA VAL A 209 3.96 -14.84 -3.95
C VAL A 209 5.43 -15.22 -4.07
N PHE A 210 5.72 -16.49 -4.42
CA PHE A 210 7.07 -16.99 -4.68
C PHE A 210 6.99 -18.14 -5.69
N SER A 211 7.90 -18.17 -6.67
CA SER A 211 8.00 -19.27 -7.64
C SER A 211 9.44 -19.35 -8.18
N GLU A 212 10.32 -20.03 -7.46
CA GLU A 212 11.76 -20.05 -7.76
C GLU A 212 12.44 -21.35 -7.30
N TRP A 213 13.68 -21.54 -7.72
CA TRP A 213 14.54 -22.64 -7.28
C TRP A 213 15.40 -22.28 -6.05
N THR A 214 15.59 -23.24 -5.17
CA THR A 214 16.42 -23.16 -3.95
C THR A 214 17.30 -24.40 -3.83
N ALA A 215 18.49 -24.26 -3.24
CA ALA A 215 19.43 -25.37 -3.09
C ALA A 215 18.88 -26.48 -2.16
N GLU A 216 18.32 -26.10 -1.02
CA GLU A 216 17.82 -27.04 -0.02
C GLU A 216 16.50 -27.70 -0.46
N THR A 217 15.55 -26.90 -0.98
CA THR A 217 14.16 -27.33 -1.20
C THR A 217 13.75 -27.44 -2.67
N GLY A 218 14.69 -27.24 -3.60
CA GLY A 218 14.46 -27.40 -5.03
C GLY A 218 13.51 -26.33 -5.59
N TYR A 219 12.66 -26.73 -6.54
CA TYR A 219 11.63 -25.84 -7.08
C TYR A 219 10.48 -25.64 -6.09
N VAL A 220 10.28 -24.40 -5.66
CA VAL A 220 9.28 -24.03 -4.65
C VAL A 220 8.30 -23.03 -5.23
N ILE A 221 7.02 -23.25 -4.95
CA ILE A 221 5.96 -22.28 -5.20
C ILE A 221 5.21 -22.00 -3.91
N ILE A 222 4.88 -20.73 -3.67
CA ILE A 222 4.11 -20.28 -2.50
C ILE A 222 2.94 -19.45 -3.00
N ILE A 223 1.75 -19.76 -2.50
CA ILE A 223 0.51 -19.09 -2.89
C ILE A 223 -0.14 -18.47 -1.65
N GLU A 224 -0.42 -17.17 -1.73
CA GLU A 224 -1.25 -16.46 -0.76
C GLU A 224 -2.72 -16.56 -1.20
N HIS A 225 -3.56 -17.02 -0.29
CA HIS A 225 -5.00 -17.17 -0.47
C HIS A 225 -5.76 -16.12 0.36
N ARG A 226 -7.09 -16.13 0.25
CA ARG A 226 -7.95 -15.31 1.10
C ARG A 226 -7.84 -15.73 2.57
N TYR A 227 -8.24 -14.82 3.46
CA TYR A 227 -8.31 -15.05 4.92
C TYR A 227 -6.96 -15.38 5.60
N GLY A 228 -5.86 -14.85 5.05
CA GLY A 228 -4.52 -15.01 5.64
C GLY A 228 -3.98 -16.44 5.56
N LEU A 229 -4.49 -17.25 4.62
CA LEU A 229 -4.01 -18.60 4.37
C LEU A 229 -2.90 -18.59 3.32
N ILE A 230 -1.80 -19.29 3.58
CA ILE A 230 -0.68 -19.46 2.65
C ILE A 230 -0.43 -20.95 2.48
N SER A 231 -0.22 -21.40 1.24
CA SER A 231 0.22 -22.76 0.94
C SER A 231 1.59 -22.79 0.28
N VAL A 232 2.42 -23.74 0.67
CA VAL A 232 3.80 -23.90 0.21
C VAL A 232 3.97 -25.29 -0.38
N TYR A 233 4.61 -25.37 -1.55
CA TYR A 233 4.82 -26.60 -2.30
C TYR A 233 6.30 -26.69 -2.66
N LYS A 234 7.02 -27.70 -2.14
CA LYS A 234 8.47 -27.84 -2.33
C LYS A 234 8.82 -29.12 -3.08
N HIS A 235 10.10 -29.26 -3.44
CA HIS A 235 10.69 -30.43 -4.12
C HIS A 235 10.10 -30.73 -5.51
N ASN A 236 9.41 -29.77 -6.14
CA ASN A 236 8.80 -29.94 -7.45
C ASN A 236 9.86 -30.25 -8.54
N SER A 237 9.49 -30.92 -9.63
CA SER A 237 10.37 -31.11 -10.79
C SER A 237 10.31 -29.93 -11.77
N SER A 238 9.18 -29.21 -11.80
CA SER A 238 8.99 -27.98 -12.56
C SER A 238 7.87 -27.13 -11.95
N LEU A 239 7.90 -25.83 -12.25
CA LEU A 239 6.87 -24.86 -11.88
C LEU A 239 6.12 -24.44 -13.15
N ALA A 240 4.80 -24.34 -13.07
CA ALA A 240 3.92 -23.97 -14.18
C ALA A 240 3.40 -22.52 -14.09
N LYS A 241 3.83 -21.79 -13.06
CA LYS A 241 3.36 -20.44 -12.72
C LYS A 241 4.51 -19.57 -12.28
N GLU A 242 4.43 -18.29 -12.60
CA GLU A 242 5.40 -17.27 -12.20
C GLU A 242 4.89 -16.44 -11.00
N GLN A 243 5.81 -15.75 -10.33
CA GLN A 243 5.46 -14.84 -9.24
C GLN A 243 4.52 -13.72 -9.72
N GLY A 244 3.46 -13.46 -8.96
CA GLY A 244 2.43 -12.47 -9.28
C GLY A 244 1.26 -13.01 -10.09
N GLU A 245 1.32 -14.26 -10.58
CA GLU A 245 0.18 -14.87 -11.27
C GLU A 245 -0.97 -15.22 -10.31
N LEU A 246 -2.19 -15.11 -10.83
CA LEU A 246 -3.38 -15.63 -10.18
C LEU A 246 -3.56 -17.10 -10.52
N VAL A 247 -3.95 -17.88 -9.52
CA VAL A 247 -4.25 -19.31 -9.66
C VAL A 247 -5.64 -19.62 -9.14
N LYS A 248 -6.33 -20.54 -9.82
CA LYS A 248 -7.62 -21.07 -9.40
C LYS A 248 -7.42 -22.31 -8.55
N LYS A 249 -8.38 -22.59 -7.67
CA LYS A 249 -8.42 -23.84 -6.92
C LYS A 249 -8.39 -25.05 -7.87
N GLY A 250 -7.48 -25.99 -7.63
CA GLY A 250 -7.29 -27.21 -8.42
C GLY A 250 -6.52 -27.00 -9.74
N GLU A 251 -6.07 -25.78 -10.03
CA GLU A 251 -5.22 -25.48 -11.19
C GLU A 251 -3.84 -26.10 -11.01
N VAL A 252 -3.23 -26.60 -12.10
CA VAL A 252 -1.88 -27.17 -12.06
C VAL A 252 -0.86 -26.05 -11.93
N ILE A 253 -0.04 -26.12 -10.89
CA ILE A 253 0.97 -25.12 -10.54
C ILE A 253 2.40 -25.64 -10.66
N GLY A 254 2.56 -26.96 -10.80
CA GLY A 254 3.85 -27.60 -10.95
C GLY A 254 3.72 -29.10 -11.12
N MET A 255 4.86 -29.79 -11.06
CA MET A 255 4.95 -31.24 -11.18
C MET A 255 5.75 -31.81 -10.01
N VAL A 256 5.33 -32.95 -9.48
CA VAL A 256 6.02 -33.62 -8.37
C VAL A 256 7.43 -34.03 -8.79
N GLY A 257 8.41 -33.73 -7.96
CA GLY A 257 9.81 -34.01 -8.22
C GLY A 257 10.50 -34.68 -7.04
N SER A 258 11.83 -34.56 -7.06
CA SER A 258 12.73 -34.94 -5.98
C SER A 258 13.92 -33.99 -6.05
N THR A 259 13.64 -32.69 -6.13
CA THR A 259 14.67 -31.65 -6.30
C THR A 259 15.02 -31.02 -4.96
N GLY A 260 16.25 -30.51 -4.83
CA GLY A 260 16.78 -29.99 -3.57
C GLY A 260 17.52 -31.05 -2.76
N GLU A 261 18.45 -30.61 -1.93
CA GLU A 261 19.32 -31.48 -1.11
C GLU A 261 18.55 -32.26 -0.03
N LEU A 262 17.43 -31.71 0.45
CA LEU A 262 16.62 -32.32 1.51
C LEU A 262 15.64 -33.39 0.98
N SER A 263 15.54 -33.57 -0.33
CA SER A 263 14.64 -34.57 -0.92
C SER A 263 15.31 -35.93 -1.08
N THR A 264 14.75 -36.97 -0.43
CA THR A 264 15.28 -38.34 -0.51
C THR A 264 14.60 -39.22 -1.57
N GLY A 265 13.51 -38.76 -2.18
CA GLY A 265 12.81 -39.47 -3.26
C GLY A 265 11.61 -38.67 -3.81
N PRO A 266 10.85 -39.20 -4.79
CA PRO A 266 9.69 -38.51 -5.33
C PRO A 266 8.55 -38.32 -4.33
N HIS A 267 8.35 -37.09 -3.86
CA HIS A 267 7.26 -36.70 -2.95
C HIS A 267 6.93 -35.21 -3.11
N LEU A 268 5.79 -34.80 -2.55
CA LEU A 268 5.45 -33.39 -2.36
C LEU A 268 5.55 -33.05 -0.87
N HIS A 269 6.43 -32.11 -0.53
CA HIS A 269 6.44 -31.46 0.79
C HIS A 269 5.45 -30.30 0.75
N PHE A 270 4.37 -30.43 1.50
CA PHE A 270 3.25 -29.49 1.51
C PHE A 270 3.09 -28.83 2.88
N GLU A 271 3.10 -27.49 2.91
CA GLU A 271 2.85 -26.73 4.13
C GLU A 271 1.60 -25.87 3.98
N LEU A 272 0.91 -25.70 5.10
CA LEU A 272 -0.25 -24.83 5.21
C LEU A 272 -0.05 -23.89 6.39
N TRP A 273 -0.26 -22.60 6.16
CA TRP A 273 -0.04 -21.55 7.14
C TRP A 273 -1.29 -20.68 7.24
N SER A 274 -1.81 -20.46 8.45
CA SER A 274 -2.96 -19.58 8.70
C SER A 274 -2.56 -18.46 9.63
N ASN A 275 -2.74 -17.21 9.19
CA ASN A 275 -2.42 -16.01 9.97
C ASN A 275 -0.99 -16.03 10.55
N GLY A 276 -0.03 -16.51 9.75
CA GLY A 276 1.39 -16.60 10.12
C GLY A 276 1.77 -17.78 11.02
N ARG A 277 0.86 -18.72 11.30
CA ARG A 277 1.14 -19.94 12.08
C ARG A 277 1.02 -21.18 11.19
N PRO A 278 1.94 -22.15 11.30
CA PRO A 278 1.81 -23.41 10.58
C PRO A 278 0.65 -24.20 11.16
N VAL A 279 -0.20 -24.75 10.30
CA VAL A 279 -1.34 -25.59 10.68
C VAL A 279 -1.21 -26.96 10.04
N ASN A 280 -1.73 -28.00 10.69
CA ASN A 280 -1.68 -29.34 10.15
C ASN A 280 -2.57 -29.47 8.89
N PRO A 281 -2.00 -29.75 7.70
CA PRO A 281 -2.77 -29.94 6.48
C PRO A 281 -3.83 -31.04 6.54
N THR A 282 -3.60 -32.13 7.30
CA THR A 282 -4.51 -33.28 7.36
C THR A 282 -5.82 -32.98 8.08
N ASP A 283 -5.88 -31.88 8.85
CA ASP A 283 -7.11 -31.45 9.52
C ASP A 283 -8.13 -30.87 8.53
N PHE A 284 -7.68 -30.50 7.33
CA PHE A 284 -8.48 -29.82 6.31
C PHE A 284 -8.57 -30.57 4.98
N LEU A 285 -7.66 -31.51 4.74
CA LEU A 285 -7.48 -32.20 3.46
C LEU A 285 -7.34 -33.71 3.65
N GLU A 286 -7.98 -34.45 2.76
CA GLU A 286 -7.80 -35.88 2.57
C GLU A 286 -6.98 -36.10 1.29
N PHE A 287 -5.87 -36.85 1.41
CA PHE A 287 -4.91 -37.07 0.32
C PHE A 287 -5.10 -38.43 -0.39
N GLU A 288 -5.98 -39.30 0.12
CA GLU A 288 -6.32 -40.63 -0.42
C GLU A 288 -7.59 -40.64 -1.30
#